data_AF-A0A2A4QWS2-F1
#
_entry.id   AF-A0A2A4QWS2-F1
#
_cell.length_a   1.000
_cell.length_b   1.000
_cell.length_c   1.000
_cell.angle_alpha   90.00
_cell.angle_beta   90.00
_cell.angle_gamma   90.00
#
_symmetry.space_group_name_H-M   'P 1'
#
loop_
_entity.id
_entity.type
_entity.pdbx_description
1 polymer ?
#
loop_
_entity_poly.entity_id
_entity_poly.type
_entity_poly.pdbx_seq_one_letter_code
_entity_poly.pdbx_strand_id
1 'polypeptide(L)'
;MIFFKYKTLAERLHNNEVSEKQQMIYLWLNSVLWALAYTASAGYSIWGDSAPLNIFDYLTDILMLITVSTCIILPYKINSKNDGKNFISRYVCLSFPITFLTFICMVILAILTVVFEFYFFGDVIETLQTSPSTLVIIIPLFLIIIYLYTNAFKIASGQKEVK
;
A
#
# COMPACT_ATOMS: atom_id res chain seq x y z
N MET A 1 20.09 -4.76 1.86
CA MET A 1 19.05 -4.14 1.01
C MET A 1 17.87 -3.69 1.88
N ILE A 2 17.48 -2.42 1.81
CA ILE A 2 16.68 -1.67 2.83
C ILE A 2 15.15 -1.84 2.67
N PHE A 3 14.68 -2.86 1.94
CA PHE A 3 13.27 -2.97 1.53
C PHE A 3 12.30 -3.15 2.72
N PHE A 4 12.77 -3.74 3.84
CA PHE A 4 11.96 -3.93 5.05
C PHE A 4 12.27 -2.93 6.19
N LYS A 5 13.29 -2.08 6.03
CA LYS A 5 13.73 -1.15 7.09
C LYS A 5 13.24 0.27 6.80
N TYR A 6 11.92 0.44 6.66
CA TYR A 6 11.33 1.77 6.42
C TYR A 6 11.74 2.78 7.50
N LYS A 7 11.93 2.33 8.75
CA LYS A 7 12.44 3.15 9.86
C LYS A 7 13.84 3.69 9.61
N THR A 8 14.79 2.83 9.22
CA THR A 8 16.15 3.25 8.87
C THR A 8 16.17 4.17 7.67
N LEU A 9 15.32 3.94 6.66
CA LEU A 9 15.19 4.86 5.53
C LEU A 9 14.64 6.21 5.97
N ALA A 10 13.65 6.22 6.86
CA ALA A 10 13.09 7.45 7.43
C ALA A 10 14.14 8.26 8.19
N GLU A 11 14.97 7.61 9.03
CA GLU A 11 16.09 8.26 9.72
C GLU A 11 17.11 8.86 8.74
N ARG A 12 17.49 8.11 7.69
CA ARG A 12 18.41 8.61 6.65
C ARG A 12 17.82 9.78 5.88
N LEU A 13 16.51 9.77 5.61
CA LEU A 13 15.80 10.89 4.97
C LEU A 13 15.73 12.12 5.89
N HIS A 14 15.60 11.92 7.20
CA HIS A 14 15.66 13.00 8.18
C HIS A 14 17.03 13.69 8.15
N ASN A 15 18.10 12.89 8.14
CA ASN A 15 19.49 13.37 8.14
C ASN A 15 19.99 13.85 6.75
N ASN A 16 19.14 13.86 5.72
CA ASN A 16 19.53 14.17 4.32
C ASN A 16 20.63 13.25 3.74
N GLU A 17 20.70 12.00 4.20
CA GLU A 17 21.69 10.99 3.78
C GLU A 17 21.25 10.18 2.55
N VAL A 18 20.12 10.55 1.92
CA VAL A 18 19.58 9.89 0.73
C VAL A 18 19.80 10.79 -0.48
N SER A 19 20.77 10.42 -1.32
CA SER A 19 21.12 11.19 -2.51
C SER A 19 20.02 11.16 -3.57
N GLU A 20 20.00 12.14 -4.46
CA GLU A 20 19.03 12.24 -5.57
C GLU A 20 19.01 10.97 -6.45
N LYS A 21 20.18 10.39 -6.72
CA LYS A 21 20.29 9.09 -7.42
C LYS A 21 19.54 7.98 -6.69
N GLN A 22 19.61 7.92 -5.35
CA GLN A 22 18.86 6.94 -4.57
C GLN A 22 17.35 7.24 -4.61
N GLN A 23 16.96 8.51 -4.55
CA GLN A 23 15.55 8.92 -4.65
C GLN A 23 14.94 8.51 -6.01
N MET A 24 15.68 8.71 -7.10
CA MET A 24 15.30 8.26 -8.44
C MET A 24 15.09 6.74 -8.51
N ILE A 25 15.96 5.95 -7.87
CA ILE A 25 15.79 4.49 -7.79
C ILE A 25 14.49 4.12 -7.07
N TYR A 26 14.18 4.77 -5.93
CA TYR A 26 12.92 4.52 -5.22
C TYR A 26 11.69 4.88 -6.06
N LEU A 27 11.75 5.99 -6.80
CA LEU A 27 10.67 6.38 -7.72
C LEU A 27 10.45 5.33 -8.81
N TRP A 28 11.54 4.89 -9.44
CA TRP A 28 11.50 3.87 -10.49
C TRP A 28 10.92 2.55 -9.96
N LEU A 29 11.41 2.08 -8.82
CA LEU A 29 10.92 0.85 -8.20
C LEU A 29 9.43 0.94 -7.81
N ASN A 30 8.99 2.09 -7.29
CA ASN A 30 7.56 2.34 -7.03
C ASN A 30 6.74 2.26 -8.32
N SER A 31 7.21 2.90 -9.38
CA SER A 31 6.52 2.94 -10.67
C SER A 31 6.38 1.53 -11.26
N VAL A 32 7.43 0.71 -11.16
CA VAL A 32 7.39 -0.71 -11.56
C VAL A 32 6.37 -1.48 -10.71
N LEU A 33 6.33 -1.28 -9.38
CA LEU A 33 5.35 -1.95 -8.53
C LEU A 33 3.91 -1.58 -8.89
N TRP A 34 3.64 -0.30 -9.12
CA TRP A 34 2.32 0.16 -9.55
C TRP A 34 1.94 -0.40 -10.91
N ALA A 35 2.88 -0.46 -11.86
CA ALA A 35 2.65 -1.08 -13.16
C ALA A 35 2.29 -2.56 -13.01
N LEU A 36 3.04 -3.32 -12.20
CA LEU A 36 2.75 -4.73 -11.94
C LEU A 36 1.37 -4.93 -11.29
N ALA A 37 1.05 -4.14 -10.26
CA ALA A 37 -0.24 -4.19 -9.59
C ALA A 37 -1.40 -3.87 -10.56
N TYR A 38 -1.23 -2.87 -11.42
CA TYR A 38 -2.24 -2.49 -12.41
C TYR A 38 -2.38 -3.54 -13.53
N THR A 39 -1.29 -4.14 -14.01
CA THR A 39 -1.39 -5.20 -15.04
C THR A 39 -2.14 -6.43 -14.53
N ALA A 40 -2.02 -6.76 -13.24
CA ALA A 40 -2.77 -7.85 -12.63
C ALA A 40 -4.27 -7.52 -12.53
N SER A 41 -4.64 -6.34 -12.05
CA SER A 41 -6.04 -5.94 -11.91
C SER A 41 -6.72 -5.63 -13.25
N ALA A 42 -6.02 -4.99 -14.19
CA ALA A 42 -6.54 -4.68 -15.52
C ALA A 42 -6.64 -5.94 -16.37
N GLY A 43 -5.66 -6.85 -16.31
CA GLY A 43 -5.79 -8.17 -16.92
C GLY A 43 -7.01 -8.90 -16.37
N TYR A 44 -7.21 -8.87 -15.07
CA TYR A 44 -8.37 -9.49 -14.45
C TYR A 44 -9.71 -8.87 -14.90
N SER A 45 -9.80 -7.54 -14.99
CA SER A 45 -11.03 -6.83 -15.37
C SER A 45 -11.35 -6.89 -16.87
N ILE A 46 -10.34 -7.07 -17.72
CA ILE A 46 -10.49 -7.15 -19.18
C ILE A 46 -10.77 -8.58 -19.65
N TRP A 47 -10.23 -9.58 -18.94
CA TRP A 47 -10.34 -11.00 -19.29
C TRP A 47 -11.30 -11.79 -18.39
N GLY A 48 -11.80 -11.20 -17.30
CA GLY A 48 -12.79 -11.79 -16.40
C GLY A 48 -14.21 -11.69 -16.96
N ASP A 49 -15.05 -12.65 -16.59
CA ASP A 49 -16.44 -12.70 -17.00
C ASP A 49 -17.15 -11.38 -16.70
N SER A 50 -18.02 -10.94 -17.62
CA SER A 50 -18.75 -9.66 -17.58
C SER A 50 -19.85 -9.65 -16.49
N ALA A 51 -19.53 -10.12 -15.30
CA ALA A 51 -20.42 -10.07 -14.15
C ALA A 51 -20.60 -8.59 -13.74
N PRO A 52 -21.85 -8.15 -13.50
CA PRO A 52 -22.10 -6.81 -12.99
C PRO A 52 -21.42 -6.63 -11.64
N LEU A 53 -20.86 -5.44 -11.41
CA LEU A 53 -20.28 -5.07 -10.11
C LEU A 53 -21.36 -5.13 -9.03
N ASN A 54 -21.01 -5.66 -7.87
CA ASN A 54 -21.87 -5.71 -6.71
C ASN A 54 -21.58 -4.54 -5.75
N ILE A 55 -22.40 -4.39 -4.71
CA ILE A 55 -22.25 -3.29 -3.72
C ILE A 55 -20.89 -3.32 -3.00
N PHE A 56 -20.31 -4.50 -2.78
CA PHE A 56 -19.04 -4.65 -2.07
C PHE A 56 -17.83 -4.24 -2.93
N ASP A 57 -17.94 -4.39 -4.26
CA ASP A 57 -16.93 -3.86 -5.20
C ASP A 57 -16.86 -2.32 -5.06
N TYR A 58 -18.00 -1.64 -5.12
CA TYR A 58 -18.06 -0.19 -4.95
C TYR A 58 -17.57 0.27 -3.57
N LEU A 59 -17.92 -0.45 -2.50
CA LEU A 59 -17.43 -0.14 -1.16
C LEU A 59 -15.90 -0.26 -1.06
N THR A 60 -15.31 -1.25 -1.74
CA THR A 60 -13.87 -1.44 -1.78
C THR A 60 -13.16 -0.31 -2.51
N ASP A 61 -13.71 0.15 -3.64
CA ASP A 61 -13.19 1.31 -4.37
C ASP A 61 -13.24 2.59 -3.54
N ILE A 62 -14.37 2.86 -2.89
CA ILE A 62 -14.51 4.01 -1.98
C ILE A 62 -13.48 3.93 -0.86
N LEU A 63 -13.32 2.76 -0.25
CA LEU A 63 -12.38 2.55 0.84
C LEU A 63 -10.91 2.71 0.37
N MET A 64 -10.58 2.25 -0.84
CA MET A 64 -9.27 2.46 -1.46
C MET A 64 -9.00 3.94 -1.70
N LEU A 65 -9.98 4.70 -2.23
CA LEU A 65 -9.87 6.15 -2.41
C LEU A 65 -9.63 6.88 -1.09
N ILE A 66 -10.38 6.53 -0.04
CA ILE A 66 -10.20 7.09 1.31
C ILE A 66 -8.80 6.77 1.84
N THR A 67 -8.34 5.53 1.64
CA THR A 67 -7.03 5.07 2.12
C THR A 67 -5.90 5.81 1.43
N VAL A 68 -5.91 5.89 0.08
CA VAL A 68 -4.91 6.63 -0.69
C VAL A 68 -4.87 8.10 -0.27
N SER A 69 -6.05 8.73 -0.16
CA SER A 69 -6.17 10.13 0.28
C SER A 69 -5.58 10.32 1.68
N THR A 70 -5.87 9.40 2.60
CA THR A 70 -5.36 9.44 3.98
C THR A 70 -3.85 9.23 4.03
N CYS A 71 -3.31 8.30 3.24
CA CYS A 71 -1.88 8.03 3.10
C CYS A 71 -1.10 9.18 2.45
N ILE A 72 -1.75 10.15 1.81
CA ILE A 72 -1.11 11.38 1.32
C ILE A 72 -1.29 12.51 2.35
N ILE A 73 -2.52 12.76 2.79
CA ILE A 73 -2.89 13.91 3.62
C ILE A 73 -2.25 13.83 5.01
N LEU A 74 -2.26 12.66 5.66
CA LEU A 74 -1.70 12.53 7.02
C LEU A 74 -0.18 12.73 7.02
N PRO A 75 0.62 12.03 6.19
CA PRO A 75 2.04 12.34 6.00
C PRO A 75 2.33 13.80 5.69
N TYR A 76 1.55 14.43 4.81
CA TYR A 76 1.74 15.83 4.48
C TYR A 76 1.56 16.73 5.72
N LYS A 77 0.50 16.51 6.50
CA LYS A 77 0.25 17.24 7.76
C LYS A 77 1.35 17.01 8.80
N ILE A 78 1.90 15.80 8.89
CA ILE A 78 3.01 15.49 9.81
C ILE A 78 4.27 16.23 9.37
N ASN A 79 4.60 16.17 8.08
CA ASN A 79 5.76 16.85 7.51
C ASN A 79 5.65 18.39 7.66
N SER A 80 4.47 18.95 7.40
CA SER A 80 4.23 20.40 7.47
C SER A 80 4.31 20.98 8.88
N LYS A 81 4.06 20.17 9.92
CA LYS A 81 4.15 20.61 11.32
C LYS A 81 5.57 20.69 11.87
N ASN A 82 6.54 20.05 11.22
CA ASN A 82 7.95 20.08 11.63
C ASN A 82 8.77 20.99 10.71
N ASP A 83 9.54 20.42 9.79
CA ASP A 83 10.42 21.22 8.92
C ASP A 83 9.74 21.71 7.64
N GLY A 84 8.59 21.12 7.27
CA GLY A 84 7.83 21.46 6.07
C GLY A 84 8.56 21.25 4.74
N LYS A 85 9.74 20.62 4.76
CA LYS A 85 10.63 20.50 3.60
C LYS A 85 10.58 19.10 3.00
N ASN A 86 10.96 18.99 1.73
CA ASN A 86 11.25 17.74 1.03
C ASN A 86 10.12 16.68 1.10
N PHE A 87 8.85 17.09 1.24
CA PHE A 87 7.72 16.18 1.41
C PHE A 87 7.65 15.15 0.28
N ILE A 88 7.69 15.60 -0.99
CA ILE A 88 7.57 14.72 -2.16
C ILE A 88 8.70 13.70 -2.20
N SER A 89 9.94 14.13 -1.94
CA SER A 89 11.11 13.24 -1.88
C SER A 89 10.95 12.17 -0.79
N ARG A 90 10.60 12.59 0.44
CA ARG A 90 10.34 11.67 1.56
C ARG A 90 9.19 10.70 1.23
N TYR A 91 8.12 11.22 0.65
CA TYR A 91 6.95 10.44 0.26
C TYR A 91 7.32 9.36 -0.74
N VAL A 92 7.97 9.71 -1.84
CA VAL A 92 8.38 8.75 -2.86
C VAL A 92 9.32 7.68 -2.28
N CYS A 93 10.33 8.07 -1.50
CA CYS A 93 11.27 7.13 -0.90
C CYS A 93 10.60 6.18 0.10
N LEU A 94 9.73 6.67 0.97
CA LEU A 94 9.05 5.86 1.98
C LEU A 94 7.89 5.05 1.42
N SER A 95 7.25 5.52 0.35
CA SER A 95 6.15 4.80 -0.30
C SER A 95 6.61 3.46 -0.83
N PHE A 96 7.87 3.35 -1.27
CA PHE A 96 8.39 2.11 -1.85
C PHE A 96 8.41 0.92 -0.87
N PRO A 97 9.14 0.96 0.26
CA PRO A 97 9.15 -0.17 1.19
C PRO A 97 7.75 -0.49 1.74
N ILE A 98 6.90 0.53 1.94
CA ILE A 98 5.53 0.32 2.44
C ILE A 98 4.65 -0.35 1.38
N THR A 99 4.69 0.12 0.13
CA THR A 99 3.92 -0.44 -0.99
C THR A 99 4.41 -1.85 -1.30
N PHE A 100 5.73 -2.09 -1.26
CA PHE A 100 6.31 -3.42 -1.45
C PHE A 100 5.85 -4.43 -0.39
N LEU A 101 5.88 -4.03 0.90
CA LEU A 101 5.35 -4.87 1.98
C LEU A 101 3.86 -5.16 1.79
N THR A 102 3.09 -4.13 1.44
CA THR A 102 1.66 -4.25 1.18
C THR A 102 1.37 -5.20 0.03
N PHE A 103 2.11 -5.09 -1.06
CA PHE A 103 1.99 -5.96 -2.23
C PHE A 103 2.25 -7.42 -1.87
N ILE A 104 3.32 -7.70 -1.10
CA ILE A 104 3.60 -9.06 -0.61
C ILE A 104 2.46 -9.58 0.26
N CYS A 105 1.96 -8.78 1.21
CA CYS A 105 0.84 -9.17 2.06
C CYS A 105 -0.42 -9.48 1.23
N MET A 106 -0.73 -8.66 0.23
CA MET A 106 -1.87 -8.90 -0.68
C MET A 106 -1.73 -10.18 -1.49
N VAL A 107 -0.54 -10.45 -2.03
CA VAL A 107 -0.27 -11.70 -2.77
C VAL A 107 -0.43 -12.92 -1.86
N ILE A 108 0.11 -12.88 -0.64
CA ILE A 108 -0.03 -13.97 0.33
C ILE A 108 -1.50 -14.17 0.69
N LEU A 109 -2.24 -13.10 0.98
CA LEU A 109 -3.67 -13.17 1.31
C LEU A 109 -4.49 -13.74 0.15
N ALA A 110 -4.23 -13.30 -1.09
CA ALA A 110 -4.91 -13.82 -2.27
C ALA A 110 -4.69 -15.34 -2.42
N ILE A 111 -3.44 -15.81 -2.26
CA ILE A 111 -3.13 -17.25 -2.31
C ILE A 111 -3.85 -18.01 -1.19
N LEU A 112 -3.86 -17.48 0.04
CA LEU A 112 -4.54 -18.12 1.16
C LEU A 112 -6.05 -18.20 0.95
N THR A 113 -6.67 -17.15 0.39
CA THR A 113 -8.11 -17.16 0.05
C THR A 113 -8.41 -18.23 -0.98
N VAL A 114 -7.65 -18.31 -2.08
CA VAL A 114 -7.83 -19.34 -3.12
C VAL A 114 -7.65 -20.75 -2.55
N VAL A 115 -6.63 -20.98 -1.72
CA VAL A 115 -6.39 -22.30 -1.09
C VAL A 115 -7.52 -22.67 -0.12
N PHE A 116 -7.99 -21.71 0.68
CA PHE A 116 -9.10 -21.92 1.60
C PHE A 116 -10.38 -22.28 0.84
N GLU A 117 -10.72 -21.53 -0.19
CA GLU A 117 -11.93 -21.76 -0.99
C GLU A 117 -11.91 -23.13 -1.67
N PHE A 118 -10.78 -23.47 -2.30
CA PHE A 118 -10.59 -24.79 -2.91
C PHE A 118 -10.77 -25.94 -1.91
N TYR A 119 -10.20 -25.80 -0.70
CA TYR A 119 -10.25 -26.87 0.31
C TYR A 119 -11.64 -27.06 0.91
N PHE A 120 -12.39 -25.97 1.15
CA PHE A 120 -13.68 -26.04 1.85
C PHE A 120 -14.89 -26.18 0.92
N PHE A 121 -14.84 -25.60 -0.28
CA PHE A 121 -15.99 -25.58 -1.20
C PHE A 121 -15.79 -26.44 -2.44
N GLY A 122 -14.58 -26.95 -2.70
CA GLY A 122 -14.30 -27.87 -3.82
C GLY A 122 -14.31 -27.22 -5.21
N ASP A 123 -14.78 -25.99 -5.33
CA ASP A 123 -14.79 -25.18 -6.55
C ASP A 123 -13.90 -23.94 -6.40
N VAL A 124 -13.03 -23.70 -7.38
CA VAL A 124 -12.25 -22.46 -7.49
C VAL A 124 -13.10 -21.44 -8.23
N ILE A 125 -14.12 -20.92 -7.55
CA ILE A 125 -14.92 -19.72 -7.82
C ILE A 125 -15.03 -19.26 -9.29
N GLU A 126 -16.23 -19.39 -9.87
CA GLU A 126 -16.61 -18.78 -11.16
C GLU A 126 -16.85 -17.25 -11.08
N THR A 127 -16.83 -16.62 -9.90
CA THR A 127 -17.09 -15.17 -9.75
C THR A 127 -16.14 -14.49 -8.78
N LEU A 128 -15.12 -13.75 -9.26
CA LEU A 128 -14.27 -12.91 -8.38
C LEU A 128 -14.94 -11.59 -7.97
N GLN A 129 -16.21 -11.66 -7.60
CA GLN A 129 -16.89 -10.53 -6.98
C GLN A 129 -16.38 -10.35 -5.55
N THR A 130 -16.24 -9.11 -5.11
CA THR A 130 -15.91 -8.83 -3.71
C THR A 130 -17.04 -9.35 -2.81
N SER A 131 -16.67 -10.00 -1.71
CA SER A 131 -17.62 -10.51 -0.73
C SER A 131 -17.43 -9.81 0.63
N PRO A 132 -18.39 -9.94 1.57
CA PRO A 132 -18.22 -9.41 2.92
C PRO A 132 -16.96 -9.92 3.63
N SER A 133 -16.56 -11.17 3.40
CA SER A 133 -15.34 -11.73 4.00
C SER A 133 -14.07 -11.07 3.46
N THR A 134 -14.07 -10.67 2.18
CA THR A 134 -12.99 -9.89 1.57
C THR A 134 -12.79 -8.55 2.30
N LEU A 135 -13.88 -7.85 2.64
CA LEU A 135 -13.81 -6.57 3.37
C LEU A 135 -13.24 -6.72 4.79
N VAL A 136 -13.57 -7.82 5.49
CA VAL A 136 -13.02 -8.12 6.83
C VAL A 136 -11.50 -8.25 6.79
N ILE A 137 -10.92 -8.68 5.67
CA ILE A 137 -9.48 -8.82 5.48
C ILE A 137 -8.83 -7.50 5.02
N ILE A 138 -9.47 -6.80 4.08
CA ILE A 138 -8.93 -5.57 3.48
C ILE A 138 -8.90 -4.40 4.47
N ILE A 139 -9.94 -4.23 5.31
CA ILE A 139 -10.03 -3.11 6.25
C ILE A 139 -8.83 -3.07 7.22
N PRO A 140 -8.49 -4.16 7.95
CA PRO A 140 -7.29 -4.19 8.79
C PRO A 140 -6.01 -3.86 8.04
N LEU A 141 -5.87 -4.36 6.81
CA LEU A 141 -4.70 -4.09 5.99
C LEU A 141 -4.57 -2.59 5.68
N PHE A 142 -5.66 -1.92 5.32
CA PHE A 142 -5.65 -0.47 5.09
C PHE A 142 -5.29 0.32 6.35
N LEU A 143 -5.79 -0.09 7.52
CA LEU A 143 -5.40 0.53 8.80
C LEU A 143 -3.91 0.35 9.08
N ILE A 144 -3.35 -0.84 8.79
CA ILE A 144 -1.92 -1.12 8.91
C ILE A 144 -1.11 -0.23 7.96
N ILE A 145 -1.54 -0.06 6.71
CA ILE A 145 -0.86 0.82 5.74
C ILE A 145 -0.86 2.27 6.24
N ILE A 146 -2.01 2.79 6.69
CA ILE A 146 -2.13 4.15 7.23
C ILE A 146 -1.20 4.31 8.45
N TYR A 147 -1.15 3.31 9.33
CA TYR A 147 -0.24 3.29 10.48
C TYR A 147 1.23 3.32 10.06
N LEU A 148 1.64 2.52 9.07
CA LEU A 148 3.01 2.48 8.56
C LEU A 148 3.42 3.83 7.94
N TYR A 149 2.58 4.42 7.10
CA TYR A 149 2.83 5.76 6.53
C TYR A 149 2.97 6.82 7.62
N THR A 150 2.06 6.81 8.60
CA THR A 150 2.06 7.75 9.72
C THR A 150 3.36 7.65 10.52
N ASN A 151 3.79 6.44 10.88
CA ASN A 151 5.00 6.24 11.67
C ASN A 151 6.27 6.55 10.88
N ALA A 152 6.36 6.12 9.62
CA ALA A 152 7.49 6.43 8.77
C ALA A 152 7.71 7.95 8.65
N PHE A 153 6.63 8.71 8.49
CA PHE A 153 6.70 10.16 8.40
C PHE A 153 6.97 10.86 9.72
N LYS A 154 6.50 10.31 10.86
CA LYS A 154 6.92 10.82 12.17
C LYS A 154 8.43 10.72 12.35
N ILE A 155 9.03 9.57 12.02
CA ILE A 155 10.48 9.38 12.10
C ILE A 155 11.21 10.32 11.13
N ALA A 156 10.80 10.35 9.85
CA ALA A 156 11.47 11.18 8.84
C ALA A 156 11.38 12.68 9.11
N SER A 157 10.34 13.11 9.83
CA SER A 157 10.18 14.50 10.27
C SER A 157 10.84 14.80 11.61
N GLY A 158 11.31 13.80 12.38
CA GLY A 158 11.96 13.96 13.68
C GLY A 158 11.01 13.94 14.90
N GLN A 159 9.78 13.45 14.75
CA GLN A 159 8.85 13.21 15.86
C GLN A 159 9.14 11.85 16.53
N LYS A 160 9.06 11.78 17.86
CA LYS A 160 9.19 10.51 18.60
C LYS A 160 8.08 9.53 18.19
N GLU A 161 8.42 8.24 18.07
CA GLU A 161 7.44 7.17 17.78
C GLU A 161 6.35 7.13 18.85
N VAL A 162 5.13 6.77 18.44
CA VAL A 162 4.07 6.36 19.40
C VAL A 162 4.45 4.96 19.85
N LYS A 163 4.80 4.82 21.14
CA LYS A 163 5.07 3.53 21.78
C LYS A 163 3.80 2.72 21.94
#